data_AF-A0A1B7WJL5-F1
#
_entry.id   AF-A0A1B7WJL5-F1
#
_cell.length_a   1.000
_cell.length_b   1.000
_cell.length_c   1.000
_cell.angle_alpha   90.00
_cell.angle_beta   90.00
_cell.angle_gamma   90.00
#
_symmetry.space_group_name_H-M   'P 1'
#
loop_
_entity.id
_entity.type
_entity.pdbx_description
1 polymer ?
#
loop_
_entity_poly.entity_id
_entity_poly.type
_entity_poly.pdbx_seq_one_letter_code
_entity_poly.pdbx_strand_id
1 'polypeptide(L)'
;MSPEPQNPPSINILGNFAGLIGVLGIFIYFIGWVYRWAYFGFFALELNTLNLPHESFLIVPIQIIFGNFWIFIRAVIAMTLTISLIQVILWAISPKINHQNIPNKVQTLIKKIHDFPLLNILRSLAKLLPPSLRQEIVIVICILGSLFWLGRFQGQSDAYRDAVNNTSARPIVSIVSAKDKLPLGRNLDDILIDPSLKDSHIIGDMEQFKNIIGQETNDLTDPQKPIIWRLLIESNDWVYVFPSMPSDAQFNQRPPVLAINRGDGGVQLLIISPPNLR
;
A
#
# COMPACT_ATOMS: atom_id res chain seq x y z
N MET A 1 53.26 -39.32 -3.91
CA MET A 1 51.89 -39.08 -4.42
C MET A 1 51.68 -37.58 -4.47
N SER A 2 51.61 -36.99 -5.66
CA SER A 2 51.23 -35.58 -5.82
C SER A 2 49.74 -35.41 -5.50
N PRO A 3 49.33 -34.31 -4.85
CA PRO A 3 47.93 -34.01 -4.65
C PRO A 3 47.26 -33.75 -6.01
N GLU A 4 46.13 -34.41 -6.24
CA GLU A 4 45.25 -34.15 -7.38
C GLU A 4 44.78 -32.69 -7.38
N PRO A 5 44.79 -32.00 -8.54
CA PRO A 5 44.25 -30.66 -8.64
C PRO A 5 42.73 -30.72 -8.45
N GLN A 6 42.23 -30.11 -7.38
CA GLN A 6 40.80 -29.89 -7.18
C GLN A 6 40.28 -29.03 -8.34
N ASN A 7 39.42 -29.61 -9.17
CA ASN A 7 38.70 -28.87 -10.21
C ASN A 7 37.94 -27.69 -9.56
N PRO A 8 38.05 -26.46 -10.10
CA PRO A 8 37.27 -25.34 -9.60
C PRO A 8 35.77 -25.64 -9.77
N PRO A 9 34.92 -25.23 -8.82
CA PRO A 9 33.49 -25.48 -8.89
C PRO A 9 32.93 -24.85 -10.17
N SER A 10 32.28 -25.67 -11.02
CA SER A 10 31.62 -25.18 -12.23
C SER A 10 30.52 -24.18 -11.83
N ILE A 11 30.78 -22.90 -12.02
CA ILE A 11 29.82 -21.83 -11.72
C ILE A 11 28.67 -21.97 -12.72
N ASN A 12 27.53 -22.47 -12.25
CA ASN A 12 26.31 -22.59 -13.06
C ASN A 12 25.64 -21.19 -13.16
N ILE A 13 26.27 -20.31 -13.95
CA ILE A 13 25.91 -18.88 -14.07
C ILE A 13 24.44 -18.72 -14.46
N LEU A 14 23.94 -19.55 -15.39
CA LEU A 14 22.58 -19.46 -15.88
C LEU A 14 21.55 -19.87 -14.81
N GLY A 15 21.83 -20.95 -14.06
CA GLY A 15 21.00 -21.38 -12.94
C GLY A 15 20.95 -20.34 -11.81
N ASN A 16 22.10 -19.76 -11.46
CA ASN A 16 22.19 -18.72 -10.44
C ASN A 16 21.47 -17.43 -10.87
N PHE A 17 21.58 -17.06 -12.15
CA PHE A 17 20.90 -15.89 -12.70
C PHE A 17 19.38 -16.07 -12.74
N ALA A 18 18.91 -17.23 -13.21
CA ALA A 18 17.48 -17.55 -13.20
C ALA A 18 16.90 -17.58 -11.77
N GLY A 19 17.63 -18.15 -10.82
CA GLY A 19 17.27 -18.12 -9.40
C GLY A 19 17.18 -16.70 -8.85
N LEU A 20 18.15 -15.84 -9.19
CA LEU A 20 18.14 -14.43 -8.78
C LEU A 20 16.94 -13.68 -9.35
N ILE A 21 16.64 -13.86 -10.64
CA ILE A 21 15.47 -13.23 -11.28
C ILE A 21 14.17 -13.73 -10.64
N GLY A 22 14.06 -15.02 -10.36
CA GLY A 22 12.89 -15.60 -9.71
C GLY A 22 12.63 -14.98 -8.33
N VAL A 23 13.67 -14.89 -7.50
CA VAL A 23 13.59 -14.26 -6.18
C VAL A 23 13.26 -12.77 -6.28
N LEU A 24 13.89 -12.06 -7.23
CA LEU A 24 13.59 -10.65 -7.49
C LEU A 24 12.13 -10.45 -7.89
N GLY A 25 11.61 -11.30 -8.78
CA GLY A 25 10.21 -11.27 -9.22
C GLY A 25 9.23 -11.46 -8.06
N ILE A 26 9.51 -12.38 -7.14
CA ILE A 26 8.71 -12.59 -5.93
C ILE A 26 8.71 -11.34 -5.05
N PHE A 27 9.88 -10.73 -4.82
CA PHE A 27 9.97 -9.52 -3.99
C PHE A 27 9.30 -8.31 -4.63
N ILE A 28 9.43 -8.14 -5.94
CA ILE A 28 8.73 -7.11 -6.71
C ILE A 28 7.21 -7.33 -6.59
N TYR A 29 6.73 -8.55 -6.82
CA TYR A 29 5.31 -8.84 -6.69
C TYR A 29 4.80 -8.57 -5.26
N PHE A 30 5.56 -8.98 -4.25
CA PHE A 30 5.21 -8.76 -2.85
C PHE A 30 5.08 -7.27 -2.50
N ILE A 31 6.06 -6.42 -2.85
CA ILE A 31 5.96 -4.98 -2.56
C ILE A 31 4.80 -4.33 -3.33
N GLY A 32 4.52 -4.77 -4.55
CA GLY A 32 3.40 -4.28 -5.34
C GLY A 32 2.05 -4.66 -4.74
N TRP A 33 1.93 -5.89 -4.25
CA TRP A 33 0.75 -6.35 -3.50
C TRP A 33 0.53 -5.53 -2.24
N VAL A 34 1.57 -5.33 -1.42
CA VAL A 34 1.47 -4.52 -0.20
C VAL A 34 1.10 -3.07 -0.52
N TYR A 35 1.69 -2.49 -1.57
CA TYR A 35 1.31 -1.15 -2.02
C TYR A 35 -0.17 -1.07 -2.37
N ARG A 36 -0.68 -1.99 -3.19
CA ARG A 36 -2.08 -1.97 -3.64
C ARG A 36 -3.03 -2.18 -2.47
N TRP A 37 -2.70 -3.13 -1.59
CA TRP A 37 -3.43 -3.34 -0.35
C TRP A 37 -3.48 -2.06 0.51
N ALA A 38 -2.36 -1.36 0.68
CA ALA A 38 -2.31 -0.13 1.44
C ALA A 38 -3.02 1.04 0.76
N TYR A 39 -2.90 1.15 -0.56
CA TYR A 39 -3.52 2.18 -1.38
C TYR A 39 -5.05 2.07 -1.37
N PHE A 40 -5.59 0.90 -1.68
CA PHE A 40 -7.05 0.68 -1.68
C PHE A 40 -7.61 0.57 -0.26
N GLY A 41 -6.82 0.07 0.70
CA GLY A 41 -7.16 0.04 2.10
C GLY A 41 -7.36 1.44 2.71
N PHE A 42 -6.68 2.48 2.20
CA PHE A 42 -6.95 3.87 2.57
C PHE A 42 -8.42 4.25 2.30
N PHE A 43 -8.94 3.83 1.14
CA PHE A 43 -10.33 4.01 0.73
C PHE A 43 -11.29 2.97 1.34
N ALA A 44 -10.83 2.14 2.28
CA ALA A 44 -11.58 1.02 2.86
C ALA A 44 -12.07 -0.02 1.83
N LEU A 45 -11.37 -0.14 0.70
CA LEU A 45 -11.65 -1.15 -0.31
C LEU A 45 -10.75 -2.36 -0.09
N GLU A 46 -11.37 -3.53 -0.05
CA GLU A 46 -10.65 -4.78 0.00
C GLU A 46 -10.07 -5.10 -1.38
N LEU A 47 -8.80 -5.51 -1.42
CA LEU A 47 -8.12 -5.79 -2.68
C LEU A 47 -8.80 -6.95 -3.45
N ASN A 48 -9.38 -7.91 -2.74
CA ASN A 48 -10.01 -9.10 -3.32
C ASN A 48 -11.37 -8.80 -3.96
N THR A 49 -12.00 -7.66 -3.65
CA THR A 49 -13.26 -7.25 -4.28
C THR A 49 -13.02 -6.48 -5.57
N LEU A 50 -11.79 -6.02 -5.80
CA LEU A 50 -11.37 -5.32 -7.01
C LEU A 50 -10.74 -6.33 -7.99
N ASN A 51 -11.33 -6.49 -9.17
CA ASN A 51 -10.74 -7.31 -10.23
C ASN A 51 -9.57 -6.56 -10.89
N LEU A 52 -8.40 -6.61 -10.24
CA LEU A 52 -7.18 -5.97 -10.73
C LEU A 52 -6.34 -6.95 -11.57
N PRO A 53 -5.81 -6.51 -12.72
CA PRO A 53 -4.91 -7.33 -13.53
C PRO A 53 -3.61 -7.62 -12.76
N HIS A 54 -3.08 -8.83 -12.89
CA HIS A 54 -1.87 -9.27 -12.17
C HIS A 54 -0.64 -8.44 -12.54
N GLU A 55 -0.56 -7.94 -13.77
CA GLU A 55 0.51 -7.08 -14.29
C GLU A 55 0.62 -5.78 -13.49
N SER A 56 -0.50 -5.29 -12.96
CA SER A 56 -0.56 -4.06 -12.18
C SER A 56 0.23 -4.15 -10.86
N PHE A 57 0.48 -5.36 -10.37
CA PHE A 57 1.29 -5.63 -9.18
C PHE A 57 2.79 -5.66 -9.47
N LEU A 58 3.20 -5.79 -10.73
CA LEU A 58 4.61 -5.78 -11.13
C LEU A 58 5.08 -4.39 -11.56
N ILE A 59 4.18 -3.57 -12.12
CA ILE A 59 4.49 -2.20 -12.59
C ILE A 59 4.66 -1.22 -11.42
N VAL A 60 3.76 -1.29 -10.44
CA VAL A 60 3.76 -0.41 -9.26
C VAL A 60 5.10 -0.40 -8.50
N PRO A 61 5.72 -1.54 -8.19
CA PRO A 61 7.06 -1.60 -7.59
C PRO A 61 8.12 -0.78 -8.33
N ILE A 62 8.07 -0.76 -9.66
CA ILE A 62 9.01 0.02 -10.48
C ILE A 62 8.83 1.50 -10.18
N GLN A 63 7.59 1.98 -10.03
CA GLN A 63 7.31 3.36 -9.62
C GLN A 63 7.73 3.63 -8.16
N ILE A 64 7.57 2.66 -7.26
CA ILE A 64 8.00 2.77 -5.86
C ILE A 64 9.53 2.87 -5.73
N ILE A 65 10.29 2.32 -6.68
CA ILE A 65 11.75 2.32 -6.63
C ILE A 65 12.34 3.44 -7.51
N PHE A 66 11.75 3.70 -8.67
CA PHE A 66 12.30 4.57 -9.71
C PHE A 66 11.38 5.74 -10.11
N GLY A 67 10.25 5.94 -9.44
CA GLY A 67 9.25 6.94 -9.86
C GLY A 67 9.70 8.40 -9.67
N ASN A 68 10.56 8.69 -8.70
CA ASN A 68 11.14 10.01 -8.47
C ASN A 68 12.53 9.87 -7.83
N PHE A 69 13.43 10.83 -8.08
CA PHE A 69 14.73 10.92 -7.41
C PHE A 69 14.64 10.84 -5.89
N TRP A 70 13.69 11.53 -5.25
CA TRP A 70 13.52 11.48 -3.79
C TRP A 70 13.07 10.10 -3.30
N ILE A 71 12.20 9.44 -4.06
CA ILE A 71 11.73 8.09 -3.78
C ILE A 71 12.91 7.10 -3.88
N PHE A 72 13.75 7.26 -4.90
CA PHE A 72 14.97 6.47 -5.07
C PHE A 72 15.94 6.63 -3.89
N ILE A 73 16.22 7.86 -3.45
CA ILE A 73 17.07 8.12 -2.27
C ILE A 73 16.49 7.44 -1.03
N ARG A 74 15.17 7.52 -0.81
CA ARG A 74 14.50 6.83 0.29
C ARG A 74 14.65 5.32 0.21
N ALA A 75 14.52 4.73 -0.99
CA ALA A 75 14.71 3.30 -1.20
C ALA A 75 16.16 2.87 -0.89
N VAL A 76 17.16 3.67 -1.27
CA VAL A 76 18.58 3.43 -0.95
C VAL A 76 18.83 3.50 0.56
N ILE A 77 18.26 4.50 1.25
CA ILE A 77 18.35 4.61 2.71
C ILE A 77 17.70 3.39 3.37
N ALA A 78 16.49 3.01 2.94
CA ALA A 78 15.80 1.84 3.46
C ALA A 78 16.62 0.57 3.27
N MET A 79 17.21 0.36 2.08
CA MET A 79 18.08 -0.78 1.81
C MET A 79 19.32 -0.80 2.74
N THR A 80 19.97 0.35 2.93
CA THR A 80 21.13 0.48 3.83
C THR A 80 20.75 0.17 5.28
N LEU A 81 19.59 0.67 5.72
CA LEU A 81 19.04 0.37 7.05
C LEU A 81 18.68 -1.11 7.20
N THR A 82 18.10 -1.75 6.17
CA THR A 82 17.79 -3.19 6.19
C THR A 82 19.05 -4.03 6.31
N ILE A 83 20.11 -3.71 5.55
CA ILE A 83 21.40 -4.42 5.64
C ILE A 83 21.98 -4.26 7.05
N SER A 84 21.94 -3.05 7.60
CA SER A 84 22.43 -2.76 8.94
C SER A 84 21.62 -3.52 10.00
N LEU A 85 20.29 -3.56 9.85
CA LEU A 85 19.38 -4.30 10.72
C LEU A 85 19.65 -5.80 10.69
N ILE A 86 19.84 -6.38 9.50
CA ILE A 86 20.20 -7.80 9.33
C ILE A 86 21.50 -8.10 10.09
N GLN A 87 22.54 -7.28 9.90
CA GLN A 87 23.83 -7.47 10.57
C GLN A 87 23.68 -7.40 12.10
N VAL A 88 22.92 -6.44 12.61
CA VAL A 88 22.65 -6.28 14.05
C VAL A 88 21.88 -7.48 14.60
N ILE A 89 20.84 -7.95 13.91
CA ILE A 89 20.04 -9.11 14.35
C ILE A 89 20.87 -10.39 14.33
N LEU A 90 21.65 -10.62 13.27
CA LEU A 90 22.52 -11.79 13.17
C LEU A 90 23.61 -11.77 14.26
N TRP A 91 24.21 -10.61 14.52
CA TRP A 91 25.16 -10.43 15.62
C TRP A 91 24.52 -10.72 16.98
N ALA A 92 23.30 -10.23 17.21
CA ALA A 92 22.55 -10.49 18.43
C ALA A 92 22.20 -11.98 18.63
N ILE A 93 21.96 -12.73 17.54
CA ILE A 93 21.62 -14.16 17.60
C ILE A 93 22.86 -15.04 17.74
N SER A 94 23.94 -14.72 17.03
CA SER A 94 25.18 -15.49 17.01
C SER A 94 26.39 -14.54 17.03
N PRO A 95 26.83 -14.11 18.23
CA PRO A 95 27.95 -13.20 18.35
C PRO A 95 29.25 -13.91 17.98
N LYS A 96 29.72 -13.69 16.74
CA LYS A 96 31.11 -13.98 16.36
C LYS A 96 32.01 -12.90 16.94
N ILE A 97 32.23 -12.92 18.25
CA ILE A 97 33.15 -11.98 18.91
C ILE A 97 34.56 -12.51 18.68
N ASN A 98 35.33 -11.83 17.85
CA ASN A 98 36.75 -12.11 17.71
C ASN A 98 37.46 -11.51 18.92
N HIS A 99 37.76 -12.34 19.92
CA HIS A 99 38.22 -11.92 21.24
C HIS A 99 39.60 -11.26 21.27
N GLN A 100 40.32 -11.20 20.15
CA GLN A 100 41.74 -10.91 20.17
C GLN A 100 42.12 -9.42 20.31
N ASN A 101 41.24 -8.43 20.09
CA ASN A 101 41.64 -7.01 20.06
C ASN A 101 40.61 -5.97 20.59
N ILE A 102 39.64 -6.35 21.43
CA ILE A 102 38.58 -5.41 21.87
C ILE A 102 38.90 -4.81 23.26
N PRO A 103 38.92 -3.46 23.43
CA PRO A 103 39.15 -2.81 24.72
C PRO A 103 38.16 -3.25 25.81
N ASN A 104 38.62 -3.42 27.05
CA ASN A 104 37.80 -3.91 28.18
C ASN A 104 36.50 -3.11 28.41
N LYS A 105 36.50 -1.80 28.16
CA LYS A 105 35.31 -0.93 28.30
C LYS A 105 34.25 -1.20 27.23
N VAL A 106 34.66 -1.63 26.04
CA VAL A 106 33.75 -2.01 24.95
C VAL A 106 33.19 -3.41 25.21
N GLN A 107 33.99 -4.30 25.79
CA GLN A 107 33.52 -5.64 26.18
C GLN A 107 32.42 -5.59 27.25
N THR A 108 32.53 -4.73 28.25
CA THR A 108 31.49 -4.56 29.28
C THR A 108 30.20 -3.97 28.71
N LEU A 109 30.29 -3.02 27.77
CA LEU A 109 29.14 -2.49 27.04
C LEU A 109 28.47 -3.56 26.17
N ILE A 110 29.24 -4.34 25.41
CA ILE A 110 28.72 -5.44 24.59
C ILE A 110 28.01 -6.47 25.46
N LYS A 111 28.59 -6.83 26.61
CA LYS A 111 27.97 -7.77 27.57
C LYS A 111 26.64 -7.23 28.11
N LYS A 112 26.60 -5.95 28.50
CA LYS A 112 25.37 -5.29 28.99
C LYS A 112 24.27 -5.22 27.92
N ILE A 113 24.65 -4.97 26.67
CA ILE A 113 23.72 -4.99 25.53
C ILE A 113 23.19 -6.41 25.32
N HIS A 114 24.05 -7.42 25.36
CA HIS A 114 23.63 -8.82 25.22
C HIS A 114 22.66 -9.23 26.32
N ASP A 115 22.96 -8.92 27.58
CA ASP A 115 22.11 -9.31 28.71
C ASP A 115 20.74 -8.58 28.74
N PHE A 116 20.49 -7.69 27.77
CA PHE A 116 19.21 -7.03 27.61
C PHE A 116 18.07 -8.03 27.35
N PRO A 117 16.94 -7.95 28.08
CA PRO A 117 15.89 -8.96 28.06
C PRO A 117 15.29 -9.17 26.67
N LEU A 118 15.18 -8.11 25.86
CA LEU A 118 14.63 -8.20 24.51
C LEU A 118 15.53 -9.04 23.58
N LEU A 119 16.85 -8.97 23.73
CA LEU A 119 17.78 -9.80 22.98
C LEU A 119 17.76 -11.26 23.44
N ASN A 120 17.46 -11.52 24.72
CA ASN A 120 17.24 -12.88 25.22
C ASN A 120 15.99 -13.51 24.59
N ILE A 121 14.90 -12.74 24.47
CA ILE A 121 13.68 -13.17 23.78
C ILE A 121 13.97 -13.46 22.30
N LEU A 122 14.64 -12.53 21.61
CA LEU A 122 15.02 -12.69 20.21
C LEU A 122 15.87 -13.95 19.99
N ARG A 123 16.85 -14.20 20.86
CA ARG A 123 17.66 -15.43 20.83
C ARG A 123 16.85 -16.69 21.09
N SER A 124 15.90 -16.64 22.02
CA SER A 124 14.98 -17.75 22.30
C SER A 124 14.14 -18.10 21.07
N LEU A 125 13.54 -17.08 20.44
CA LEU A 125 12.77 -17.26 19.20
C LEU A 125 13.65 -17.79 18.06
N ALA A 126 14.87 -17.27 17.92
CA ALA A 126 15.80 -17.73 16.90
C ALA A 126 16.22 -19.20 17.09
N LYS A 127 16.24 -19.72 18.33
CA LYS A 127 16.52 -21.14 18.61
C LYS A 127 15.42 -22.08 18.10
N LEU A 128 14.19 -21.60 17.92
CA LEU A 128 13.11 -22.39 17.34
C LEU A 128 13.34 -22.68 15.84
N LEU A 129 14.19 -21.88 15.18
CA LEU A 129 14.51 -22.07 13.77
C LEU A 129 15.60 -23.14 13.59
N PRO A 130 15.48 -24.01 12.56
CA PRO A 130 16.51 -24.97 12.20
C PRO A 130 17.89 -24.29 12.06
N PRO A 131 18.96 -24.83 12.68
CA PRO A 131 20.28 -24.19 12.66
C PRO A 131 20.82 -23.91 11.25
N SER A 132 20.47 -24.77 10.29
CA SER A 132 20.88 -24.70 8.88
C SER A 132 20.15 -23.65 8.05
N LEU A 133 19.00 -23.14 8.51
CA LEU A 133 18.18 -22.15 7.78
C LEU A 133 17.99 -20.84 8.56
N ARG A 134 18.55 -20.76 9.77
CA ARG A 134 18.30 -19.65 10.69
C ARG A 134 18.73 -18.32 10.11
N GLN A 135 19.89 -18.28 9.45
CA GLN A 135 20.43 -17.03 8.90
C GLN A 135 19.60 -16.59 7.69
N GLU A 136 19.28 -17.52 6.81
CA GLU A 136 18.49 -17.32 5.61
C GLU A 136 17.08 -16.82 5.97
N ILE A 137 16.42 -17.46 6.93
CA ILE A 137 15.08 -17.05 7.40
C ILE A 137 15.12 -15.64 8.00
N VAL A 138 16.11 -15.33 8.83
CA VAL A 138 16.26 -13.98 9.41
C VAL A 138 16.45 -12.93 8.32
N ILE A 139 17.30 -13.21 7.33
CA ILE A 139 17.54 -12.34 6.17
C ILE A 139 16.22 -12.11 5.42
N VAL A 140 15.51 -13.18 5.06
CA VAL A 140 14.25 -13.11 4.32
C VAL A 140 13.19 -12.33 5.10
N ILE A 141 13.02 -12.57 6.40
CA ILE A 141 12.07 -11.83 7.25
C ILE A 141 12.40 -10.33 7.28
N CYS A 142 13.68 -9.97 7.44
CA CYS A 142 14.08 -8.57 7.47
C CYS A 142 13.85 -7.88 6.12
N ILE A 143 14.15 -8.57 5.02
CA ILE A 143 13.89 -8.07 3.66
C ILE A 143 12.38 -7.88 3.47
N LEU A 144 11.57 -8.90 3.73
CA LEU A 144 10.12 -8.82 3.59
C LEU A 144 9.50 -7.75 4.50
N GLY A 145 9.96 -7.62 5.74
CA GLY A 145 9.51 -6.57 6.66
C GLY A 145 9.83 -5.17 6.15
N SER A 146 11.00 -4.99 5.55
CA SER A 146 11.42 -3.71 4.95
C SER A 146 10.63 -3.38 3.69
N LEU A 147 10.43 -4.37 2.80
CA LEU A 147 9.58 -4.24 1.62
C LEU A 147 8.13 -3.93 1.99
N PHE A 148 7.61 -4.60 3.03
CA PHE A 148 6.27 -4.34 3.55
C PHE A 148 6.14 -2.89 4.04
N TRP A 149 7.11 -2.40 4.81
CA TRP A 149 7.09 -1.01 5.29
C TRP A 149 7.14 -0.02 4.12
N LEU A 150 8.03 -0.22 3.14
CA LEU A 150 8.13 0.63 1.96
C LEU A 150 6.83 0.65 1.16
N GLY A 151 6.32 -0.53 0.78
CA GLY A 151 5.09 -0.66 0.02
C GLY A 151 3.90 -0.04 0.74
N ARG A 152 3.76 -0.30 2.04
CA ARG A 152 2.66 0.24 2.85
C ARG A 152 2.70 1.76 2.90
N PHE A 153 3.85 2.33 3.26
CA PHE A 153 3.95 3.78 3.40
C PHE A 153 3.72 4.47 2.06
N GLN A 154 4.32 3.96 0.99
CA GLN A 154 4.17 4.55 -0.34
C GLN A 154 2.71 4.47 -0.81
N GLY A 155 2.05 3.31 -0.63
CA GLY A 155 0.63 3.13 -0.98
C GLY A 155 -0.30 4.09 -0.24
N GLN A 156 -0.11 4.27 1.07
CA GLN A 156 -0.91 5.22 1.85
C GLN A 156 -0.62 6.68 1.47
N SER A 157 0.65 7.03 1.26
CA SER A 157 1.04 8.39 0.86
C SER A 157 0.49 8.76 -0.50
N ASP A 158 0.51 7.84 -1.46
CA ASP A 158 -0.02 8.07 -2.80
C ASP A 158 -1.54 8.12 -2.79
N ALA A 159 -2.22 7.28 -1.99
CA ALA A 159 -3.68 7.33 -1.83
C ALA A 159 -4.13 8.65 -1.19
N TYR A 160 -3.44 9.12 -0.15
CA TYR A 160 -3.71 10.41 0.47
C TYR A 160 -3.50 11.56 -0.51
N ARG A 161 -2.37 11.57 -1.24
CA ARG A 161 -2.10 12.57 -2.29
C ARG A 161 -3.20 12.57 -3.35
N ASP A 162 -3.63 11.40 -3.79
CA ASP A 162 -4.67 11.25 -4.81
C ASP A 162 -6.06 11.63 -4.28
N ALA A 163 -6.28 11.60 -2.97
CA ALA A 163 -7.53 11.98 -2.34
C ALA A 163 -7.66 13.49 -2.10
N VAL A 164 -6.57 14.20 -1.81
CA VAL A 164 -6.58 15.65 -1.49
C VAL A 164 -6.57 16.50 -2.76
N ASN A 165 -7.48 17.47 -2.83
CA ASN A 165 -7.76 18.21 -4.07
C ASN A 165 -6.54 18.91 -4.70
N ASN A 166 -5.73 19.60 -3.91
CA ASN A 166 -4.59 20.38 -4.40
C ASN A 166 -3.39 19.53 -4.85
N THR A 167 -3.31 18.26 -4.43
CA THR A 167 -2.19 17.37 -4.76
C THR A 167 -2.59 16.20 -5.67
N SER A 168 -3.89 15.98 -5.86
CA SER A 168 -4.39 14.83 -6.60
C SER A 168 -4.13 14.96 -8.11
N ALA A 169 -3.49 13.91 -8.65
CA ALA A 169 -3.30 13.72 -10.09
C ALA A 169 -4.43 12.88 -10.73
N ARG A 170 -5.45 12.48 -9.96
CA ARG A 170 -6.54 11.64 -10.48
C ARG A 170 -7.46 12.44 -11.40
N PRO A 171 -7.95 11.85 -12.50
CA PRO A 171 -8.88 12.51 -13.41
C PRO A 171 -10.11 13.02 -12.66
N ILE A 172 -10.47 14.27 -12.91
CA ILE A 172 -11.76 14.83 -12.52
C ILE A 172 -12.79 14.22 -13.45
N VAL A 173 -13.90 13.72 -12.87
CA VAL A 173 -14.96 13.07 -13.64
C VAL A 173 -16.29 13.73 -13.39
N SER A 174 -17.10 13.75 -14.44
CA SER A 174 -18.51 14.10 -14.37
C SER A 174 -19.29 12.91 -14.91
N ILE A 175 -20.11 12.31 -14.06
CA ILE A 175 -20.97 11.20 -14.45
C ILE A 175 -22.24 11.78 -15.03
N VAL A 176 -22.50 11.48 -16.30
CA VAL A 176 -23.73 11.86 -16.99
C VAL A 176 -24.59 10.61 -17.16
N SER A 177 -25.81 10.66 -16.65
CA SER A 177 -26.80 9.58 -16.77
C SER A 177 -28.15 10.16 -17.17
N ALA A 178 -29.02 9.33 -17.73
CA ALA A 178 -30.40 9.71 -17.97
C ALA A 178 -31.14 9.97 -16.65
N LYS A 179 -32.07 10.95 -16.69
CA LYS A 179 -32.81 11.47 -15.53
C LYS A 179 -33.62 10.40 -14.79
N ASP A 180 -34.10 9.40 -15.53
CA ASP A 180 -34.88 8.25 -15.05
C ASP A 180 -34.03 7.11 -14.49
N LYS A 181 -32.69 7.20 -14.58
CA LYS A 181 -31.78 6.08 -14.32
C LYS A 181 -30.82 6.29 -13.15
N LEU A 182 -30.74 7.48 -12.56
CA LEU A 182 -29.78 7.79 -11.49
C LEU A 182 -30.50 8.16 -10.19
N PRO A 183 -30.35 7.38 -9.10
CA PRO A 183 -30.97 7.71 -7.80
C PRO A 183 -30.29 8.88 -7.07
N LEU A 184 -29.10 9.29 -7.50
CA LEU A 184 -28.29 10.38 -6.91
C LEU A 184 -28.24 11.66 -7.76
N GLY A 185 -29.13 11.79 -8.73
CA GLY A 185 -29.13 12.95 -9.62
C GLY A 185 -30.16 13.95 -9.15
N ARG A 186 -29.74 15.13 -8.68
CA ARG A 186 -30.65 16.28 -8.64
C ARG A 186 -31.20 16.51 -10.04
N ASN A 187 -32.45 16.97 -10.12
CA ASN A 187 -32.99 17.40 -11.40
C ASN A 187 -32.14 18.57 -11.91
N LEU A 188 -31.51 18.44 -13.08
CA LEU A 188 -30.68 19.50 -13.66
C LEU A 188 -31.48 20.79 -13.92
N ASP A 189 -32.80 20.66 -14.07
CA ASP A 189 -33.72 21.78 -14.25
C ASP A 189 -33.97 22.57 -12.95
N ASP A 190 -33.75 21.95 -11.78
CA ASP A 190 -33.92 22.58 -10.46
C ASP A 190 -32.93 22.00 -9.42
N ILE A 191 -31.78 22.66 -9.28
CA ILE A 191 -30.65 22.25 -8.44
C ILE A 191 -30.97 22.41 -6.94
N LEU A 192 -32.06 23.08 -6.57
CA LEU A 192 -32.44 23.33 -5.18
C LEU A 192 -33.39 22.27 -4.60
N ILE A 193 -33.90 21.37 -5.43
CA ILE A 193 -34.85 20.33 -5.03
C ILE A 193 -34.15 18.97 -5.00
N ASP A 194 -34.13 18.34 -3.82
CA ASP A 194 -33.63 16.97 -3.68
C ASP A 194 -34.50 15.98 -4.48
N PRO A 195 -33.89 14.99 -5.16
CA PRO A 195 -34.63 14.05 -5.98
C PRO A 195 -35.60 13.20 -5.12
N SER A 196 -36.80 12.99 -5.63
CA SER A 196 -37.81 12.19 -4.92
C SER A 196 -37.45 10.72 -4.92
N LEU A 197 -37.24 10.14 -3.73
CA LEU A 197 -36.94 8.71 -3.55
C LEU A 197 -38.20 7.82 -3.57
N LYS A 198 -39.37 8.34 -3.98
CA LYS A 198 -40.66 7.62 -3.90
C LYS A 198 -40.67 6.30 -4.67
N ASP A 199 -39.92 6.23 -5.78
CA ASP A 199 -39.84 5.06 -6.64
C ASP A 199 -38.51 4.29 -6.45
N SER A 200 -37.78 4.57 -5.37
CA SER A 200 -36.47 3.95 -5.07
C SER A 200 -36.54 3.07 -3.83
N HIS A 201 -36.06 1.84 -3.94
CA HIS A 201 -35.85 0.95 -2.81
C HIS A 201 -34.37 1.01 -2.39
N ILE A 202 -34.11 1.44 -1.15
CA ILE A 202 -32.77 1.54 -0.59
C ILE A 202 -32.60 0.42 0.45
N ILE A 203 -31.53 -0.36 0.30
CA ILE A 203 -31.09 -1.38 1.27
C ILE A 203 -29.64 -1.05 1.61
N GLY A 204 -29.38 -0.66 2.87
CA GLY A 204 -28.04 -0.25 3.32
C GLY A 204 -28.04 0.84 4.39
N ASP A 205 -26.91 1.53 4.55
CA ASP A 205 -26.76 2.65 5.48
C ASP A 205 -27.46 3.92 4.96
N MET A 206 -28.69 4.11 5.41
CA MET A 206 -29.54 5.25 5.04
C MET A 206 -29.00 6.59 5.57
N GLU A 207 -28.31 6.59 6.72
CA GLU A 207 -27.74 7.83 7.27
C GLU A 207 -26.59 8.31 6.40
N GLN A 208 -25.72 7.39 6.00
CA GLN A 208 -24.63 7.71 5.09
C GLN A 208 -25.15 8.17 3.72
N PHE A 209 -26.18 7.50 3.19
CA PHE A 209 -26.82 7.90 1.95
C PHE A 209 -27.37 9.34 2.02
N LYS A 210 -28.06 9.69 3.12
CA LYS A 210 -28.57 11.05 3.35
C LYS A 210 -27.48 12.12 3.49
N ASN A 211 -26.25 11.75 3.86
CA ASN A 211 -25.14 12.70 3.94
C ASN A 211 -24.52 12.99 2.56
N ILE A 212 -24.69 12.10 1.59
CA ILE A 212 -24.13 12.25 0.24
C ILE A 212 -25.16 12.86 -0.70
N ILE A 213 -26.44 12.57 -0.50
CA ILE A 213 -27.51 13.13 -1.32
C ILE A 213 -27.54 14.66 -1.21
N GLY A 214 -27.65 15.34 -2.35
CA GLY A 214 -27.59 16.80 -2.45
C GLY A 214 -26.18 17.41 -2.49
N GLN A 215 -25.13 16.59 -2.34
CA GLN A 215 -23.72 16.99 -2.44
C GLN A 215 -23.04 16.47 -3.72
N GLU A 216 -23.82 16.04 -4.72
CA GLU A 216 -23.30 15.37 -5.91
C GLU A 216 -22.77 16.35 -6.96
N THR A 217 -23.23 17.60 -6.90
CA THR A 217 -22.81 18.67 -7.82
C THR A 217 -21.76 19.56 -7.16
N ASN A 218 -20.94 20.23 -7.98
CA ASN A 218 -20.13 21.34 -7.50
C ASN A 218 -21.09 22.42 -6.99
N ASP A 219 -21.28 22.46 -5.68
CA ASP A 219 -22.11 23.46 -5.03
C ASP A 219 -21.53 24.85 -5.33
N LEU A 220 -22.29 25.68 -6.04
CA LEU A 220 -21.91 27.06 -6.37
C LEU A 220 -22.10 28.01 -5.16
N THR A 221 -22.68 27.52 -4.05
CA THR A 221 -22.98 28.35 -2.88
C THR A 221 -21.76 28.68 -2.02
N ASP A 222 -20.71 27.85 -2.03
CA ASP A 222 -19.39 28.17 -1.48
C ASP A 222 -18.29 28.04 -2.56
N PRO A 223 -17.99 29.13 -3.30
CA PRO A 223 -16.96 29.16 -4.33
C PRO A 223 -15.56 28.77 -3.82
N GLN A 224 -15.34 28.74 -2.50
CA GLN A 224 -14.05 28.41 -1.91
C GLN A 224 -13.87 26.90 -1.66
N LYS A 225 -14.92 26.07 -1.76
CA LYS A 225 -14.87 24.62 -1.50
C LYS A 225 -15.65 23.78 -2.53
N PRO A 226 -15.25 23.79 -3.82
CA PRO A 226 -15.91 22.97 -4.84
C PRO A 226 -15.77 21.46 -4.56
N ILE A 227 -16.87 20.71 -4.67
CA ILE A 227 -16.89 19.25 -4.54
C ILE A 227 -16.45 18.59 -5.85
N ILE A 228 -15.15 18.30 -5.95
CA ILE A 228 -14.56 17.72 -7.15
C ILE A 228 -14.55 16.20 -7.07
N TRP A 229 -15.39 15.54 -7.87
CA TRP A 229 -15.41 14.08 -8.00
C TRP A 229 -14.23 13.59 -8.85
N ARG A 230 -13.56 12.54 -8.37
CA ARG A 230 -12.39 11.95 -9.04
C ARG A 230 -12.55 10.45 -9.24
N LEU A 231 -11.95 9.96 -10.31
CA LEU A 231 -11.90 8.55 -10.64
C LEU A 231 -10.87 7.82 -9.78
N LEU A 232 -11.32 6.83 -9.00
CA LEU A 232 -10.43 5.91 -8.29
C LEU A 232 -9.92 4.83 -9.24
N ILE A 233 -10.86 4.08 -9.82
CA ILE A 233 -10.59 2.97 -10.73
C ILE A 233 -11.85 2.66 -11.55
N GLU A 234 -11.62 2.11 -12.73
CA GLU A 234 -12.65 1.51 -13.59
C GLU A 234 -12.29 0.04 -13.78
N SER A 235 -13.25 -0.87 -13.53
CA SER A 235 -13.05 -2.32 -13.67
C SER A 235 -14.38 -3.03 -13.91
N ASN A 236 -14.45 -3.92 -14.90
CA ASN A 236 -15.61 -4.78 -15.20
C ASN A 236 -16.96 -4.06 -15.11
N ASP A 237 -17.14 -3.01 -15.93
CA ASP A 237 -18.36 -2.18 -15.97
C ASP A 237 -18.65 -1.36 -14.70
N TRP A 238 -17.83 -1.45 -13.67
CA TRP A 238 -17.91 -0.60 -12.49
C TRP A 238 -16.96 0.58 -12.57
N VAL A 239 -17.47 1.73 -12.19
CA VAL A 239 -16.70 2.96 -12.03
C VAL A 239 -16.73 3.36 -10.56
N TYR A 240 -15.55 3.48 -9.98
CA TYR A 240 -15.35 3.84 -8.59
C TYR A 240 -14.92 5.29 -8.50
N VAL A 241 -15.70 6.12 -7.82
CA VAL A 241 -15.43 7.56 -7.66
C VAL A 241 -15.48 7.99 -6.21
N PHE A 242 -14.78 9.07 -5.91
CA PHE A 242 -14.80 9.70 -4.58
C PHE A 242 -14.77 11.22 -4.73
N PRO A 243 -15.37 11.97 -3.78
CA PRO A 243 -15.21 13.41 -3.71
C PRO A 243 -13.82 13.74 -3.16
N SER A 244 -13.14 14.72 -3.77
CA SER A 244 -11.83 15.18 -3.31
C SER A 244 -11.92 15.74 -1.89
N MET A 245 -10.95 15.41 -1.07
CA MET A 245 -10.82 15.97 0.27
C MET A 245 -10.29 17.41 0.22
N PRO A 246 -10.65 18.26 1.20
CA PRO A 246 -10.14 19.62 1.27
C PRO A 246 -8.64 19.65 1.57
N SER A 247 -7.99 20.78 1.27
CA SER A 247 -6.52 20.92 1.39
C SER A 247 -6.00 20.82 2.83
N ASP A 248 -6.85 21.02 3.83
CA ASP A 248 -6.58 20.91 5.26
C ASP A 248 -6.94 19.53 5.84
N ALA A 249 -7.30 18.56 5.00
CA ALA A 249 -7.61 17.21 5.43
C ALA A 249 -6.42 16.58 6.16
N GLN A 250 -6.72 15.78 7.18
CA GLN A 250 -5.70 15.05 7.94
C GLN A 250 -5.42 13.68 7.30
N PHE A 251 -4.24 13.12 7.56
CA PHE A 251 -3.82 11.84 6.97
C PHE A 251 -4.69 10.63 7.39
N ASN A 252 -5.39 10.74 8.51
CA ASN A 252 -6.33 9.72 9.00
C ASN A 252 -7.74 9.86 8.42
N GLN A 253 -8.03 10.97 7.72
CA GLN A 253 -9.31 11.21 7.07
C GLN A 253 -9.35 10.54 5.70
N ARG A 254 -10.55 10.15 5.29
CA ARG A 254 -10.79 9.54 3.97
C ARG A 254 -12.14 9.93 3.40
N PRO A 255 -12.25 10.05 2.07
CA PRO A 255 -13.53 10.34 1.42
C PRO A 255 -14.40 9.07 1.33
N PRO A 256 -15.73 9.22 1.17
CA PRO A 256 -16.57 8.09 0.81
C PRO A 256 -16.24 7.63 -0.61
N VAL A 257 -16.48 6.35 -0.91
CA VAL A 257 -16.35 5.83 -2.28
C VAL A 257 -17.69 5.34 -2.78
N LEU A 258 -18.02 5.73 -4.01
CA LEU A 258 -19.21 5.33 -4.73
C LEU A 258 -18.80 4.38 -5.87
N ALA A 259 -19.46 3.24 -5.95
CA ALA A 259 -19.40 2.34 -7.09
C ALA A 259 -20.62 2.56 -7.98
N ILE A 260 -20.39 2.71 -9.27
CA ILE A 260 -21.39 3.00 -10.29
C ILE A 260 -21.33 1.88 -11.32
N ASN A 261 -22.42 1.12 -11.45
CA ASN A 261 -22.54 0.11 -12.48
C ASN A 261 -22.92 0.76 -13.83
N ARG A 262 -22.15 0.46 -14.88
CA ARG A 262 -22.40 0.92 -16.27
C ARG A 262 -22.99 -0.16 -17.19
N GLY A 263 -23.29 -1.34 -16.67
CA GLY A 263 -23.94 -2.44 -17.39
C GLY A 263 -25.39 -2.12 -17.78
N ASP A 264 -26.08 -3.13 -18.34
CA ASP A 264 -27.29 -3.15 -19.18
C ASP A 264 -28.51 -2.24 -18.83
N GLY A 265 -28.29 -0.97 -18.58
CA GLY A 265 -29.28 0.09 -18.75
C GLY A 265 -29.84 0.72 -17.48
N GLY A 266 -29.39 0.34 -16.28
CA GLY A 266 -29.74 1.01 -15.02
C GLY A 266 -28.49 1.41 -14.24
N VAL A 267 -28.34 2.69 -13.90
CA VAL A 267 -27.19 3.12 -13.11
C VAL A 267 -27.45 2.78 -11.65
N GLN A 268 -26.92 1.63 -11.23
CA GLN A 268 -26.92 1.22 -9.83
C GLN A 268 -25.76 1.90 -9.13
N LEU A 269 -26.07 2.62 -8.06
CA LEU A 269 -25.08 3.23 -7.21
C LEU A 269 -25.03 2.51 -5.86
N LEU A 270 -23.81 2.18 -5.46
CA LEU A 270 -23.53 1.57 -4.18
C LEU A 270 -22.48 2.41 -3.44
N ILE A 271 -22.79 2.78 -2.20
CA ILE A 271 -21.79 3.32 -1.29
C ILE A 271 -21.02 2.14 -0.72
N ILE A 272 -19.74 2.05 -1.08
CA ILE A 272 -18.90 0.91 -0.73
C ILE A 272 -17.96 1.19 0.44
N SER A 273 -17.78 2.47 0.79
CA SER A 273 -16.85 2.87 1.86
C SER A 273 -17.39 4.06 2.65
N PRO A 274 -17.44 3.96 3.99
CA PRO A 274 -17.78 5.07 4.85
C PRO A 274 -16.64 6.08 4.99
N PRO A 275 -16.94 7.39 4.93
CA PRO A 275 -15.94 8.41 5.15
C PRO A 275 -15.43 8.36 6.58
N ASN A 276 -14.17 8.77 6.78
CA ASN A 276 -13.66 9.03 8.13
C ASN A 276 -13.42 10.53 8.25
N LEU A 277 -14.30 11.22 8.95
CA LEU A 277 -14.30 12.68 9.09
C LEU A 277 -13.77 13.16 10.45
N ARG A 278 -13.20 12.26 11.28
CA ARG A 278 -12.73 12.56 12.64
C ARG A 278 -11.21 12.65 12.74
#